data_AF-A0AAF0CRD6-F1
#
_entry.id   AF-A0AAF0CRD6-F1
#
_cell.length_a   1.000
_cell.length_b   1.000
_cell.length_c   1.000
_cell.angle_alpha   90.00
_cell.angle_beta   90.00
_cell.angle_gamma   90.00
#
_symmetry.space_group_name_H-M   'P 1'
#
loop_
_entity.id
_entity.type
_entity.pdbx_description
1 polymer ?
#
loop_
_entity_poly.entity_id
_entity_poly.type
_entity_poly.pdbx_seq_one_letter_code
_entity_poly.pdbx_strand_id
1 'polypeptide(L)'
;MCFRSPLKCHFGVFLGLAISLFAQDQSKPFRLFVGVDLLIKSPDESYRQVDSIKSDQVVLAEEGLPQIKLRDAGAFSWDRSTKISRAPIVIADFEQHRAYTLRNDKAMQYMNTQNHMAIYQQEKTDAARLERSDKASVQQAARTAQGYVDQAIKDGMIVNERTIEAVAAFNASADADLLVATDDMSDQFFETDSITSDQTFLDRAQSAASEGGHDALDLEFKISSPVPIANAYAVIMGAVTQDEEKGVITFYHPIGAVGPQPRKIKIRKTGFKPGFTIEDVQLHLYVHGKELATNLSERAIDMTREQAREFLLLSHLADHTLDTVDPEAVWTLVPATLLAAKDGASFNYPVIVNVDSDGSVISIHDSETDARAYLAEIHNASDLRSKATPGKTAGSLSEAVRTASRDVPVTIDQTGRLPDNVVAAMREMIFLPALELGVPLPGTTRVNLADFFR
;
A
#
# COMPACT_ATOMS: atom_id res chain seq x y z
N MET A 1 -65.19 22.13 29.33
CA MET A 1 -64.91 22.32 30.77
C MET A 1 -63.39 22.33 30.93
N CYS A 2 -62.78 23.51 31.00
CA CYS A 2 -62.15 24.08 32.21
C CYS A 2 -60.62 23.86 32.13
N PHE A 3 -59.71 24.82 32.35
CA PHE A 3 -59.76 26.25 32.56
C PHE A 3 -58.35 26.79 32.26
N ARG A 4 -58.25 28.04 31.81
CA ARG A 4 -57.01 28.82 31.61
C ARG A 4 -56.20 28.96 32.92
N SER A 5 -54.87 29.09 32.80
CA SER A 5 -54.08 30.17 33.45
C SER A 5 -52.66 30.28 32.85
N PRO A 6 -52.18 31.49 32.50
CA PRO A 6 -50.82 31.73 32.05
C PRO A 6 -49.95 32.27 33.19
N LEU A 7 -48.84 31.61 33.51
CA LEU A 7 -47.82 32.17 34.39
C LEU A 7 -46.90 33.11 33.59
N LYS A 8 -46.92 34.39 33.96
CA LYS A 8 -45.94 35.41 33.54
C LYS A 8 -44.63 35.13 34.27
N CYS A 9 -43.61 34.67 33.56
CA CYS A 9 -42.23 34.69 34.06
C CYS A 9 -41.58 36.03 33.70
N HIS A 10 -41.05 36.70 34.73
CA HIS A 10 -40.29 37.93 34.61
C HIS A 10 -38.99 37.72 33.83
N PHE A 11 -38.79 38.55 32.82
CA PHE A 11 -37.55 38.74 32.09
C PHE A 11 -36.52 39.40 33.04
N GLY A 12 -35.69 38.59 33.67
CA GLY A 12 -34.47 39.05 34.34
C GLY A 12 -33.37 39.17 33.30
N VAL A 13 -32.96 40.40 32.98
CA VAL A 13 -31.78 40.70 32.18
C VAL A 13 -30.55 40.25 32.98
N PHE A 14 -30.11 39.02 32.77
CA PHE A 14 -28.79 38.57 33.18
C PHE A 14 -27.79 39.09 32.14
N LEU A 15 -26.96 40.04 32.57
CA LEU A 15 -25.74 40.44 31.88
C LEU A 15 -24.81 39.23 31.87
N GLY A 16 -24.96 38.39 30.85
CA GLY A 16 -24.15 37.20 30.64
C GLY A 16 -22.72 37.62 30.35
N LEU A 17 -21.84 37.43 31.33
CA LEU A 17 -20.41 37.36 31.13
C LEU A 17 -20.18 36.16 30.20
N ALA A 18 -20.12 36.41 28.88
CA ALA A 18 -19.73 35.42 27.90
C ALA A 18 -18.24 35.14 28.10
N ILE A 19 -17.91 34.29 29.07
CA ILE A 19 -16.65 33.57 29.09
C ILE A 19 -16.73 32.65 27.89
N SER A 20 -16.23 33.15 26.77
CA SER A 20 -15.93 32.34 25.60
C SER A 20 -14.86 31.35 26.05
N LEU A 21 -15.30 30.20 26.56
CA LEU A 21 -14.53 28.97 26.64
C LEU A 21 -14.19 28.60 25.20
N PHE A 22 -13.23 29.32 24.63
CA PHE A 22 -12.41 28.81 23.56
C PHE A 22 -11.67 27.63 24.20
N ALA A 23 -12.32 26.46 24.22
CA ALA A 23 -11.62 25.21 24.26
C ALA A 23 -10.64 25.31 23.10
N GLN A 24 -9.40 25.70 23.41
CA GLN A 24 -8.34 25.77 22.42
C GLN A 24 -8.31 24.39 21.79
N ASP A 25 -8.57 24.33 20.50
CA ASP A 25 -8.48 23.12 19.71
C ASP A 25 -7.00 22.73 19.69
N GLN A 26 -6.57 22.10 20.78
CA GLN A 26 -5.20 21.64 20.95
C GLN A 26 -4.97 20.61 19.85
N SER A 27 -3.90 20.81 19.06
CA SER A 27 -3.51 19.85 18.04
C SER A 27 -3.46 18.45 18.65
N LYS A 28 -4.13 17.49 18.01
CA LYS A 28 -4.14 16.07 18.40
C LYS A 28 -3.34 15.24 17.38
N PRO A 29 -2.00 15.28 17.42
CA PRO A 29 -1.18 14.63 16.41
C PRO A 29 -1.02 13.12 16.62
N PHE A 30 -1.64 12.56 17.67
CA PHE A 30 -1.60 11.15 18.01
C PHE A 30 -2.99 10.52 17.82
N ARG A 31 -3.01 9.22 17.54
CA ARG A 31 -4.26 8.48 17.38
C ARG A 31 -4.14 7.11 18.03
N LEU A 32 -5.10 6.78 18.90
CA LEU A 32 -5.36 5.44 19.41
C LEU A 32 -6.27 4.71 18.43
N PHE A 33 -5.97 3.47 18.09
CA PHE A 33 -6.77 2.70 17.14
C PHE A 33 -6.61 1.20 17.40
N VAL A 34 -7.52 0.40 16.84
CA VAL A 34 -7.35 -1.05 16.78
C VAL A 34 -6.57 -1.37 15.52
N GLY A 35 -5.32 -1.75 15.69
CA GLY A 35 -4.41 -2.15 14.63
C GLY A 35 -4.30 -3.66 14.51
N VAL A 36 -3.36 -4.08 13.67
CA VAL A 36 -3.10 -5.46 13.31
C VAL A 36 -1.61 -5.76 13.45
N ASP A 37 -1.27 -6.74 14.27
CA ASP A 37 0.07 -7.32 14.34
C ASP A 37 0.19 -8.49 13.37
N LEU A 38 1.22 -8.45 12.53
CA LEU A 38 1.42 -9.46 11.51
C LEU A 38 2.17 -10.64 12.09
N LEU A 39 1.64 -11.83 11.85
CA LEU A 39 2.21 -13.10 12.27
C LEU A 39 2.52 -13.91 11.01
N ILE A 40 3.59 -14.68 11.04
CA ILE A 40 3.94 -15.62 9.97
C ILE A 40 4.04 -17.03 10.54
N LYS A 41 3.43 -18.00 9.84
CA LYS A 41 3.57 -19.42 10.20
C LYS A 41 4.98 -19.89 9.80
N SER A 42 5.80 -20.20 10.78
CA SER A 42 7.14 -20.75 10.62
C SER A 42 7.07 -22.26 10.25
N PRO A 43 8.14 -22.86 9.68
CA PRO A 43 8.15 -24.29 9.32
C PRO A 43 7.87 -25.25 10.49
N ASP A 44 8.11 -24.81 11.72
CA ASP A 44 7.79 -25.52 12.98
C ASP A 44 6.31 -25.38 13.39
N GLU A 45 5.47 -24.83 12.51
CA GLU A 45 4.05 -24.52 12.72
C GLU A 45 3.74 -23.45 13.79
N SER A 46 4.76 -22.85 14.40
CA SER A 46 4.59 -21.72 15.31
C SER A 46 4.26 -20.42 14.54
N TYR A 47 3.44 -19.57 15.14
CA TYR A 47 3.24 -18.21 14.64
C TYR A 47 4.25 -17.28 15.30
N ARG A 48 5.02 -16.56 14.49
CA ARG A 48 6.01 -15.61 14.96
C ARG A 48 5.65 -14.21 14.50
N GLN A 49 5.86 -13.21 15.36
CA GLN A 49 5.60 -11.83 15.03
C GLN A 49 6.60 -11.34 13.99
N VAL A 50 6.05 -10.76 12.93
CA VAL A 50 6.81 -10.04 11.92
C VAL A 50 7.20 -8.70 12.52
N ASP A 51 8.50 -8.45 12.60
CA ASP A 51 8.99 -7.11 12.90
C ASP A 51 8.80 -6.25 11.66
N SER A 52 9.56 -6.46 10.59
CA SER A 52 9.46 -5.65 9.38
C SER A 52 9.45 -6.48 8.08
N ILE A 53 8.92 -5.88 7.00
CA ILE A 53 8.99 -6.45 5.65
C ILE A 53 9.91 -5.56 4.81
N LYS A 54 11.02 -6.12 4.32
CA LYS A 54 12.04 -5.42 3.53
C LYS A 54 12.11 -6.03 2.14
N SER A 55 11.66 -5.31 1.12
CA SER A 55 11.68 -5.74 -0.29
C SER A 55 11.04 -7.11 -0.53
N ASP A 56 11.82 -8.18 -0.45
CA ASP A 56 11.43 -9.58 -0.65
C ASP A 56 11.68 -10.46 0.60
N GLN A 57 11.89 -9.85 1.77
CA GLN A 57 12.22 -10.54 3.01
C GLN A 57 11.31 -10.09 4.17
N VAL A 58 11.03 -11.04 5.05
CA VAL A 58 10.33 -10.86 6.32
C VAL A 58 11.38 -10.98 7.43
N VAL A 59 11.46 -9.94 8.25
CA VAL A 59 12.27 -9.89 9.46
C VAL A 59 11.37 -10.24 10.64
N LEU A 60 11.78 -11.21 11.46
CA LEU A 60 11.05 -11.62 12.64
C LEU A 60 11.47 -10.76 13.85
N ALA A 61 10.57 -10.59 14.82
CA ALA A 61 10.84 -9.80 16.03
C ALA A 61 11.87 -10.43 16.97
N GLU A 62 12.06 -11.75 16.92
CA GLU A 62 13.07 -12.44 17.72
C GLU A 62 14.47 -12.20 17.14
N GLU A 63 15.37 -11.63 17.96
CA GLU A 63 16.76 -11.38 17.57
C GLU A 63 17.51 -12.67 17.22
N GLY A 64 18.35 -12.61 16.17
CA GLY A 64 19.20 -13.71 15.73
C GLY A 64 18.55 -14.73 14.81
N LEU A 65 17.25 -14.62 14.53
CA LEU A 65 16.59 -15.46 13.54
C LEU A 65 16.95 -15.03 12.10
N PRO A 66 17.07 -16.00 11.16
CA PRO A 66 17.31 -15.68 9.77
C PRO A 66 16.09 -14.98 9.15
N GLN A 67 16.37 -13.99 8.29
CA GLN A 67 15.34 -13.37 7.48
C GLN A 67 14.72 -14.39 6.52
N ILE A 68 13.40 -14.42 6.43
CA ILE A 68 12.66 -15.36 5.58
C ILE A 68 12.31 -14.66 4.28
N LYS A 69 12.56 -15.27 3.12
CA LYS A 69 12.09 -14.67 1.86
C LYS A 69 10.57 -14.69 1.81
N LEU A 70 9.95 -13.61 1.39
CA LEU A 70 8.49 -13.42 1.33
C LEU A 70 7.78 -14.48 0.47
N ARG A 71 8.46 -15.08 -0.51
CA ARG A 71 7.93 -16.19 -1.31
C ARG A 71 7.95 -17.55 -0.59
N ASP A 72 8.87 -17.69 0.36
CA ASP A 72 9.08 -18.88 1.18
C ASP A 72 8.35 -18.72 2.53
N ALA A 73 7.84 -17.52 2.80
CA ALA A 73 6.96 -17.23 3.92
C ALA A 73 5.64 -18.01 3.81
N GLY A 74 5.21 -18.61 4.91
CA GLY A 74 3.87 -19.19 5.01
C GLY A 74 2.78 -18.12 4.88
N ALA A 75 1.52 -18.56 5.01
CA ALA A 75 0.40 -17.62 5.09
C ALA A 75 0.59 -16.65 6.26
N PHE A 76 0.31 -15.37 6.03
CA PHE A 76 0.23 -14.39 7.10
C PHE A 76 -1.02 -14.68 7.95
N SER A 77 -0.80 -14.77 9.25
CA SER A 77 -1.86 -14.65 10.26
C SER A 77 -1.75 -13.25 10.87
N TRP A 78 -2.72 -12.89 11.70
CA TRP A 78 -2.72 -11.61 12.35
C TRP A 78 -3.44 -11.63 13.68
N ASP A 79 -3.05 -10.71 14.54
CA ASP A 79 -3.73 -10.45 15.80
C ASP A 79 -4.16 -8.98 15.88
N ARG A 80 -5.30 -8.72 16.51
CA ARG A 80 -5.83 -7.37 16.67
C ARG A 80 -5.38 -6.83 18.02
N SER A 81 -4.68 -5.71 18.01
CA SER A 81 -4.19 -5.07 19.23
C SER A 81 -4.51 -3.58 19.23
N THR A 82 -4.65 -3.01 20.42
CA THR A 82 -4.83 -1.57 20.57
C THR A 82 -3.48 -0.91 20.44
N LYS A 83 -3.34 0.01 19.49
CA LYS A 83 -2.08 0.68 19.17
C LYS A 83 -2.25 2.18 19.24
N ILE A 84 -1.12 2.85 19.44
CA ILE A 84 -1.03 4.29 19.34
C ILE A 84 0.04 4.65 18.30
N SER A 85 -0.27 5.64 17.46
CA SER A 85 0.66 6.11 16.43
C SER A 85 0.59 7.62 16.29
N ARG A 86 1.65 8.20 15.73
CA ARG A 86 1.77 9.63 15.42
C ARG A 86 1.38 9.88 13.96
N ALA A 87 0.93 11.10 13.67
CA ALA A 87 0.71 11.63 12.33
C ALA A 87 -0.30 10.78 11.53
N PRO A 88 -1.62 10.91 11.81
CA PRO A 88 -2.61 10.12 11.12
C PRO A 88 -2.53 10.38 9.61
N ILE A 89 -2.30 9.30 8.87
CA ILE A 89 -2.27 9.33 7.41
C ILE A 89 -3.70 9.50 6.90
N VAL A 90 -3.88 10.36 5.91
CA VAL A 90 -5.16 10.55 5.24
C VAL A 90 -5.16 9.75 3.96
N ILE A 91 -6.08 8.79 3.88
CA ILE A 91 -6.44 8.01 2.71
C ILE A 91 -7.79 8.55 2.20
N ALA A 92 -7.78 9.10 1.00
CA ALA A 92 -8.96 9.63 0.31
C ALA A 92 -9.26 8.81 -0.94
N ASP A 93 -10.51 8.87 -1.41
CA ASP A 93 -10.97 8.21 -2.63
C ASP A 93 -10.60 6.71 -2.69
N PHE A 94 -10.78 5.99 -1.58
CA PHE A 94 -10.48 4.55 -1.52
C PHE A 94 -11.53 3.76 -2.31
N GLU A 95 -11.11 3.23 -3.45
CA GLU A 95 -11.92 2.45 -4.36
C GLU A 95 -11.34 1.06 -4.55
N GLN A 96 -12.23 0.07 -4.65
CA GLN A 96 -11.89 -1.31 -4.96
C GLN A 96 -12.63 -1.76 -6.21
N HIS A 97 -11.88 -2.30 -7.17
CA HIS A 97 -12.40 -2.74 -8.45
C HIS A 97 -11.98 -4.19 -8.69
N ARG A 98 -12.94 -5.03 -9.06
CA ARG A 98 -12.62 -6.33 -9.65
C ARG A 98 -12.20 -6.11 -11.09
N ALA A 99 -11.08 -6.69 -11.47
CA ALA A 99 -10.49 -6.49 -12.78
C ALA A 99 -10.09 -7.83 -13.40
N TYR A 100 -9.67 -7.75 -14.66
CA TYR A 100 -9.18 -8.89 -15.42
C TYR A 100 -7.67 -8.78 -15.58
N THR A 101 -6.97 -9.91 -15.47
CA THR A 101 -5.64 -10.06 -16.05
C THR A 101 -5.74 -10.03 -17.57
N LEU A 102 -4.67 -9.61 -18.24
CA LEU A 102 -4.57 -9.64 -19.71
C LEU A 102 -4.91 -11.02 -20.29
N ARG A 103 -4.63 -12.09 -19.54
CA ARG A 103 -4.93 -13.47 -19.95
C ARG A 103 -6.43 -13.78 -19.87
N ASN A 104 -7.14 -13.27 -18.89
CA ASN A 104 -8.56 -13.58 -18.65
C ASN A 104 -9.52 -12.47 -19.11
N ASP A 105 -8.99 -11.36 -19.61
CA ASP A 105 -9.77 -10.31 -20.25
C ASP A 105 -10.35 -10.84 -21.57
N LYS A 106 -11.63 -11.24 -21.52
CA LYS A 106 -12.35 -11.76 -22.69
C LYS A 106 -12.36 -10.74 -23.84
N ALA A 107 -12.44 -9.44 -23.57
CA ALA A 107 -12.42 -8.43 -24.63
C ALA A 107 -11.08 -8.43 -25.37
N MET A 108 -9.97 -8.52 -24.64
CA MET A 108 -8.64 -8.66 -25.24
C MET A 108 -8.47 -10.00 -25.98
N GLN A 109 -9.01 -11.10 -25.45
CA GLN A 109 -9.03 -12.38 -26.17
C GLN A 109 -9.81 -12.27 -27.48
N TYR A 110 -10.99 -11.67 -27.46
CA TYR A 110 -11.80 -11.44 -28.66
C TYR A 110 -11.10 -10.54 -29.68
N MET A 111 -10.46 -9.45 -29.23
CA MET A 111 -9.67 -8.60 -30.11
C MET A 111 -8.49 -9.36 -30.72
N ASN A 112 -7.78 -10.19 -29.95
CA ASN A 112 -6.72 -11.03 -30.49
C ASN A 112 -7.26 -12.05 -31.50
N THR A 113 -8.41 -12.69 -31.22
CA THR A 113 -9.07 -13.59 -32.17
C THR A 113 -9.49 -12.85 -33.44
N GLN A 114 -10.06 -11.64 -33.34
CA GLN A 114 -10.41 -10.82 -34.50
C GLN A 114 -9.18 -10.44 -35.32
N ASN A 115 -8.08 -10.04 -34.67
CA ASN A 115 -6.83 -9.75 -35.37
C ASN A 115 -6.28 -10.99 -36.08
N HIS A 116 -6.31 -12.16 -35.45
CA HIS A 116 -5.90 -13.41 -36.10
C HIS A 116 -6.80 -13.79 -37.28
N MET A 117 -8.12 -13.57 -37.16
CA MET A 117 -9.06 -13.81 -38.26
C MET A 117 -8.84 -12.84 -39.42
N ALA A 118 -8.61 -11.55 -39.14
CA ALA A 118 -8.30 -10.57 -40.17
C ALA A 118 -6.99 -10.89 -40.90
N ILE A 119 -5.94 -11.31 -40.17
CA ILE A 119 -4.67 -11.76 -40.75
C ILE A 119 -4.90 -13.00 -41.64
N TYR A 120 -5.63 -14.00 -41.14
CA TYR A 120 -5.94 -15.21 -41.90
C TYR A 120 -6.72 -14.91 -43.19
N GLN A 121 -7.69 -13.99 -43.12
CA GLN A 121 -8.45 -13.54 -44.29
C GLN A 121 -7.56 -12.82 -45.29
N GLN A 122 -6.68 -11.94 -44.81
CA GLN A 122 -5.72 -11.26 -45.68
C GLN A 122 -4.82 -12.27 -46.40
N GLU A 123 -4.25 -13.24 -45.67
CA GLU A 123 -3.42 -14.31 -46.24
C GLU A 123 -4.17 -15.13 -47.30
N LYS A 124 -5.44 -15.49 -47.06
CA LYS A 124 -6.29 -16.17 -48.06
C LYS A 124 -6.52 -15.31 -49.30
N THR A 125 -6.90 -14.05 -49.13
CA THR A 125 -7.15 -13.16 -50.28
C THR A 125 -5.90 -12.91 -51.10
N ASP A 126 -4.75 -12.79 -50.45
CA ASP A 126 -3.46 -12.63 -51.12
C ASP A 126 -3.06 -13.91 -51.87
N ALA A 127 -3.31 -15.09 -51.28
CA ALA A 127 -3.11 -16.37 -51.96
C ALA A 127 -4.02 -16.54 -53.19
N ALA A 128 -5.31 -16.23 -53.08
CA ALA A 128 -6.26 -16.30 -54.19
C ALA A 128 -5.93 -15.29 -55.31
N ARG A 129 -5.45 -14.09 -54.93
CA ARG A 129 -4.95 -13.10 -55.90
C ARG A 129 -3.71 -13.59 -56.64
N LEU A 130 -2.79 -14.24 -55.92
CA LEU A 130 -1.60 -14.83 -56.53
C LEU A 130 -1.99 -15.95 -57.51
N GLU A 131 -2.86 -16.86 -57.10
CA GLU A 131 -3.36 -17.93 -57.97
C GLU A 131 -4.06 -17.39 -59.22
N ARG A 132 -4.94 -16.40 -59.06
CA ARG A 132 -5.59 -15.74 -60.19
C ARG A 132 -4.58 -15.05 -61.11
N SER A 133 -3.57 -14.39 -60.54
CA SER A 133 -2.49 -13.75 -61.30
C SER A 133 -1.71 -14.78 -62.12
N ASP A 134 -1.37 -15.92 -61.51
CA ASP A 134 -0.68 -17.01 -62.18
C ASP A 134 -1.52 -17.57 -63.34
N LYS A 135 -2.81 -17.85 -63.12
CA LYS A 135 -3.72 -18.32 -64.16
C LYS A 135 -3.95 -17.28 -65.27
N ALA A 136 -4.04 -15.99 -64.92
CA ALA A 136 -4.16 -14.92 -65.91
C ALA A 136 -2.90 -14.82 -66.80
N SER A 137 -1.70 -15.04 -66.24
CA SER A 137 -0.46 -15.09 -67.01
C SER A 137 -0.46 -16.26 -68.02
N VAL A 138 -0.98 -17.43 -67.62
CA VAL A 138 -1.15 -18.60 -68.49
C VAL A 138 -2.15 -18.29 -69.62
N GLN A 139 -3.28 -17.66 -69.30
CA GLN A 139 -4.25 -17.23 -70.31
C GLN A 139 -3.65 -16.24 -71.32
N GLN A 140 -2.85 -15.27 -70.85
CA GLN A 140 -2.16 -14.33 -71.74
C GLN A 140 -1.16 -15.05 -72.66
N ALA A 141 -0.42 -16.02 -72.14
CA ALA A 141 0.46 -16.86 -72.94
C ALA A 141 -0.32 -17.66 -74.01
N ALA A 142 -1.48 -18.22 -73.64
CA ALA A 142 -2.36 -18.94 -74.57
C ALA A 142 -2.88 -18.05 -75.71
N ARG A 143 -3.34 -16.83 -75.38
CA ARG A 143 -3.78 -15.85 -76.38
C ARG A 143 -2.65 -15.41 -77.31
N THR A 144 -1.45 -15.24 -76.75
CA THR A 144 -0.26 -14.89 -77.54
C THR A 144 0.09 -16.02 -78.52
N ALA A 145 0.04 -17.29 -78.06
CA ALA A 145 0.25 -18.45 -78.93
C ALA A 145 -0.79 -18.52 -80.07
N GLN A 146 -2.06 -18.20 -79.79
CA GLN A 146 -3.09 -18.13 -80.82
C GLN A 146 -2.84 -16.99 -81.83
N GLY A 147 -2.44 -15.81 -81.36
CA GLY A 147 -2.06 -14.70 -82.23
C GLY A 147 -0.93 -15.05 -83.20
N TYR A 148 0.06 -15.84 -82.78
CA TYR A 148 1.12 -16.33 -83.67
C TYR A 148 0.60 -17.31 -84.72
N VAL A 149 -0.30 -18.23 -84.36
CA VAL A 149 -0.93 -19.15 -85.31
C VAL A 149 -1.77 -18.39 -86.33
N ASP A 150 -2.61 -17.45 -85.88
CA ASP A 150 -3.46 -16.62 -86.75
C ASP A 150 -2.63 -15.78 -87.73
N GLN A 151 -1.51 -15.23 -87.26
CA GLN A 151 -0.59 -14.47 -88.10
C GLN A 151 0.11 -15.37 -89.12
N ALA A 152 0.59 -16.55 -88.72
CA ALA A 152 1.23 -17.51 -89.63
C ALA A 152 0.27 -17.97 -90.74
N ILE A 153 -1.02 -18.18 -90.41
CA ILE A 153 -2.08 -18.50 -91.38
C ILE A 153 -2.28 -17.34 -92.37
N LYS A 154 -2.35 -16.09 -91.88
CA LYS A 154 -2.47 -14.88 -92.74
C LYS A 154 -1.28 -14.70 -93.68
N ASP A 155 -0.08 -15.03 -93.21
CA ASP A 155 1.15 -14.91 -93.99
C ASP A 155 1.35 -16.06 -95.00
N GLY A 156 0.38 -16.99 -95.11
CA GLY A 156 0.39 -18.09 -96.07
C GLY A 156 1.28 -19.27 -95.66
N MET A 157 1.70 -19.36 -94.40
CA MET A 157 2.43 -20.52 -93.89
C MET A 157 1.47 -21.70 -93.69
N ILE A 158 1.90 -22.90 -94.10
CA ILE A 158 1.16 -24.13 -93.85
C ILE A 158 1.34 -24.52 -92.38
N VAL A 159 0.35 -24.18 -91.54
CA VAL A 159 0.27 -24.65 -90.15
C VAL A 159 -0.43 -26.02 -90.14
N ASN A 160 0.16 -27.01 -89.49
CA ASN A 160 -0.46 -28.33 -89.36
C ASN A 160 -1.75 -28.22 -88.53
N GLU A 161 -2.83 -28.85 -88.99
CA GLU A 161 -4.13 -28.86 -88.33
C GLU A 161 -4.05 -29.31 -86.86
N ARG A 162 -3.19 -30.28 -86.54
CA ARG A 162 -2.91 -30.68 -85.15
C ARG A 162 -2.38 -29.55 -84.27
N THR A 163 -1.65 -28.59 -84.85
CA THR A 163 -1.13 -27.43 -84.11
C THR A 163 -2.24 -26.44 -83.84
N ILE A 164 -3.14 -26.23 -84.81
CA ILE A 164 -4.34 -25.39 -84.65
C ILE A 164 -5.23 -25.95 -83.54
N GLU A 165 -5.51 -27.27 -83.58
CA GLU A 165 -6.29 -27.96 -82.54
C GLU A 165 -5.63 -27.89 -81.16
N ALA A 166 -4.31 -28.10 -81.07
CA ALA A 166 -3.59 -28.04 -79.80
C ALA A 166 -3.61 -26.64 -79.18
N VAL A 167 -3.45 -25.58 -79.98
CA VAL A 167 -3.52 -24.19 -79.50
C VAL A 167 -4.94 -23.80 -79.10
N ALA A 168 -5.96 -24.26 -79.86
CA ALA A 168 -7.35 -24.05 -79.48
C ALA A 168 -7.70 -24.77 -78.15
N ALA A 169 -7.25 -26.01 -77.97
CA ALA A 169 -7.43 -26.76 -76.73
C ALA A 169 -6.70 -26.12 -75.54
N PHE A 170 -5.48 -25.60 -75.75
CA PHE A 170 -4.73 -24.88 -74.72
C PHE A 170 -5.44 -23.60 -74.28
N ASN A 171 -5.98 -22.81 -75.23
CA ASN A 171 -6.76 -21.62 -74.91
C ASN A 171 -8.04 -21.96 -74.13
N ALA A 172 -8.79 -22.98 -74.58
CA ALA A 172 -10.00 -23.42 -73.89
C ALA A 172 -9.70 -23.89 -72.45
N SER A 173 -8.58 -24.61 -72.24
CA SER A 173 -8.14 -25.02 -70.90
C SER A 173 -7.71 -23.83 -70.04
N ALA A 174 -6.98 -22.86 -70.60
CA ALA A 174 -6.52 -21.68 -69.85
C ALA A 174 -7.69 -20.76 -69.47
N ASP A 175 -8.69 -20.62 -70.33
CA ASP A 175 -9.93 -19.90 -70.03
C ASP A 175 -10.75 -20.59 -68.94
N ALA A 176 -10.87 -21.92 -68.99
CA ALA A 176 -11.55 -22.70 -67.96
C ALA A 176 -10.85 -22.59 -66.59
N ASP A 177 -9.52 -22.72 -66.55
CA ASP A 177 -8.72 -22.59 -65.33
C ASP A 177 -8.86 -21.20 -64.68
N LEU A 178 -8.84 -20.12 -65.48
CA LEU A 178 -9.03 -18.77 -64.96
C LEU A 178 -10.45 -18.56 -64.42
N LEU A 179 -11.45 -19.16 -65.06
CA LEU A 179 -12.84 -19.07 -64.62
C LEU A 179 -13.02 -19.78 -63.27
N VAL A 180 -12.45 -20.98 -63.10
CA VAL A 180 -12.43 -21.70 -61.80
C VAL A 180 -11.74 -20.87 -60.72
N ALA A 181 -10.54 -20.34 -60.99
CA ALA A 181 -9.82 -19.50 -60.01
C ALA A 181 -10.58 -18.20 -59.66
N THR A 182 -11.38 -17.68 -60.58
CA THR A 182 -12.22 -16.49 -60.33
C THR A 182 -13.44 -16.83 -59.48
N ASP A 183 -14.05 -18.01 -59.70
CA ASP A 183 -15.17 -18.53 -58.91
C ASP A 183 -14.72 -18.85 -57.48
N ASP A 184 -13.59 -19.56 -57.33
CA ASP A 184 -12.98 -19.88 -56.03
C ASP A 184 -12.65 -18.61 -55.23
N MET A 185 -12.14 -17.56 -55.89
CA MET A 185 -11.90 -16.26 -55.26
C MET A 185 -13.22 -15.62 -54.80
N SER A 186 -14.28 -15.69 -55.61
CA SER A 186 -15.61 -15.16 -55.27
C SER A 186 -16.20 -15.88 -54.05
N ASP A 187 -16.13 -17.21 -54.03
CA ASP A 187 -16.60 -18.03 -52.91
C ASP A 187 -15.83 -17.72 -51.62
N GLN A 188 -14.51 -17.53 -51.71
CA GLN A 188 -13.71 -17.10 -50.56
C GLN A 188 -14.11 -15.71 -50.05
N PHE A 189 -14.47 -14.77 -50.93
CA PHE A 189 -14.97 -13.45 -50.53
C PHE A 189 -16.33 -13.56 -49.80
N PHE A 190 -17.24 -14.39 -50.28
CA PHE A 190 -18.53 -14.62 -49.62
C PHE A 190 -18.37 -15.31 -48.26
N GLU A 191 -17.49 -16.31 -48.16
CA GLU A 191 -17.17 -16.98 -46.90
C GLU A 191 -16.58 -15.98 -45.89
N THR A 192 -15.63 -15.16 -46.35
CA THR A 192 -15.00 -14.10 -45.55
C THR A 192 -16.02 -13.09 -45.03
N ASP A 193 -16.91 -12.60 -45.91
CA ASP A 193 -17.92 -11.60 -45.56
C ASP A 193 -18.94 -12.16 -44.54
N SER A 194 -19.33 -13.43 -44.70
CA SER A 194 -20.23 -14.12 -43.75
C SER A 194 -19.66 -14.23 -42.34
N ILE A 195 -18.34 -14.42 -42.23
CA ILE A 195 -17.63 -14.53 -40.95
C ILE A 195 -17.48 -13.15 -40.27
N THR A 196 -17.23 -12.09 -41.06
CA THR A 196 -17.09 -10.73 -40.54
C THR A 196 -18.43 -10.06 -40.19
N SER A 197 -19.51 -10.44 -40.87
CA SER A 197 -20.84 -9.86 -40.68
C SER A 197 -21.63 -10.49 -39.52
N ASP A 198 -21.10 -11.53 -38.89
CA ASP A 198 -21.74 -12.18 -37.75
C ASP A 198 -21.77 -11.25 -36.52
N GLN A 199 -22.87 -10.49 -36.39
CA GLN A 199 -23.13 -9.57 -35.28
C GLN A 199 -23.09 -10.27 -33.91
N THR A 200 -23.28 -11.59 -33.85
CA THR A 200 -23.23 -12.33 -32.58
C THR A 200 -21.85 -12.25 -31.93
N PHE A 201 -20.80 -11.94 -32.68
CA PHE A 201 -19.46 -11.77 -32.15
C PHE A 201 -19.30 -10.49 -31.32
N LEU A 202 -19.86 -9.37 -31.80
CA LEU A 202 -19.84 -8.09 -31.09
C LEU A 202 -20.71 -8.14 -29.83
N ASP A 203 -21.87 -8.78 -29.92
CA ASP A 203 -22.77 -8.96 -28.78
C ASP A 203 -22.14 -9.86 -27.70
N ARG A 204 -21.44 -10.93 -28.09
CA ARG A 204 -20.70 -11.78 -27.15
C ARG A 204 -19.57 -11.04 -26.45
N ALA A 205 -18.86 -10.15 -27.13
CA ALA A 205 -17.79 -9.38 -26.50
C ALA A 205 -18.32 -8.44 -25.40
N GLN A 206 -19.49 -7.82 -25.63
CA GLN A 206 -20.14 -6.98 -24.62
C GLN A 206 -20.72 -7.81 -23.46
N SER A 207 -21.37 -8.94 -23.74
CA SER A 207 -21.91 -9.81 -22.69
C SER A 207 -20.80 -10.47 -21.86
N ALA A 208 -19.69 -10.83 -22.49
CA ALA A 208 -18.51 -11.41 -21.86
C ALA A 208 -17.90 -10.51 -20.77
N ALA A 209 -17.99 -9.18 -20.91
CA ALA A 209 -17.53 -8.24 -19.91
C ALA A 209 -18.37 -8.28 -18.61
N SER A 210 -19.58 -8.85 -18.66
CA SER A 210 -20.45 -9.04 -17.48
C SER A 210 -20.37 -10.44 -16.87
N GLU A 211 -19.86 -11.42 -17.63
CA GLU A 211 -19.77 -12.81 -17.21
C GLU A 211 -18.51 -13.09 -16.36
N GLY A 212 -18.58 -12.79 -15.06
CA GLY A 212 -17.95 -13.56 -13.96
C GLY A 212 -16.46 -13.91 -14.05
N GLY A 213 -15.67 -13.29 -14.92
CA GLY A 213 -14.29 -13.71 -15.22
C GLY A 213 -13.22 -12.93 -14.47
N HIS A 214 -13.58 -12.04 -13.54
CA HIS A 214 -12.60 -11.26 -12.81
C HIS A 214 -11.66 -12.18 -12.02
N ASP A 215 -10.37 -11.95 -12.15
CA ASP A 215 -9.29 -12.72 -11.53
C ASP A 215 -8.17 -11.82 -10.95
N ALA A 216 -8.44 -10.50 -10.93
CA ALA A 216 -7.59 -9.49 -10.34
C ALA A 216 -8.40 -8.52 -9.46
N LEU A 217 -7.75 -7.98 -8.44
CA LEU A 217 -8.25 -6.91 -7.57
C LEU A 217 -7.38 -5.67 -7.78
N ASP A 218 -8.02 -4.59 -8.22
CA ASP A 218 -7.40 -3.27 -8.36
C ASP A 218 -7.89 -2.37 -7.22
N LEU A 219 -6.95 -1.83 -6.44
CA LEU A 219 -7.21 -0.85 -5.38
C LEU A 219 -6.64 0.49 -5.81
N GLU A 220 -7.44 1.54 -5.68
CA GLU A 220 -7.06 2.90 -6.03
C GLU A 220 -7.38 3.83 -4.88
N PHE A 221 -6.42 4.67 -4.49
CA PHE A 221 -6.64 5.68 -3.45
C PHE A 221 -5.62 6.82 -3.55
N LYS A 222 -5.88 7.91 -2.83
CA LYS A 222 -4.91 8.99 -2.60
C LYS A 222 -4.41 8.95 -1.17
N ILE A 223 -3.10 9.03 -0.99
CA ILE A 223 -2.46 9.03 0.32
C ILE A 223 -1.72 10.35 0.57
N SER A 224 -1.84 10.89 1.78
CA SER A 224 -1.08 12.05 2.25
C SER A 224 -0.81 11.96 3.74
N SER A 225 0.26 12.60 4.20
CA SER A 225 0.60 12.71 5.61
C SER A 225 1.11 14.12 5.92
N PRO A 226 0.63 14.78 6.99
CA PRO A 226 1.15 16.10 7.38
C PRO A 226 2.65 16.04 7.75
N VAL A 227 3.11 14.87 8.23
CA VAL A 227 4.52 14.60 8.54
C VAL A 227 5.12 13.76 7.42
N PRO A 228 6.24 14.16 6.79
CA PRO A 228 6.91 13.34 5.80
C PRO A 228 7.31 11.97 6.36
N ILE A 229 7.07 10.92 5.58
CA ILE A 229 7.42 9.53 5.86
C ILE A 229 8.24 9.02 4.68
N ALA A 230 9.43 8.47 4.93
CA ALA A 230 10.34 8.09 3.86
C ALA A 230 10.00 6.75 3.19
N ASN A 231 9.68 5.73 3.99
CA ASN A 231 9.60 4.34 3.53
C ASN A 231 8.33 3.65 4.08
N ALA A 232 7.16 4.10 3.62
CA ALA A 232 5.91 3.43 3.96
C ALA A 232 5.65 2.22 3.06
N TYR A 233 4.94 1.24 3.60
CA TYR A 233 4.35 0.15 2.84
C TYR A 233 2.94 -0.15 3.32
N ALA A 234 2.16 -0.78 2.44
CA ALA A 234 0.81 -1.22 2.71
C ALA A 234 0.76 -2.73 2.87
N VAL A 235 0.00 -3.18 3.85
CA VAL A 235 -0.45 -4.57 3.96
C VAL A 235 -1.97 -4.56 3.79
N ILE A 236 -2.41 -5.28 2.78
CA ILE A 236 -3.80 -5.36 2.37
C ILE A 236 -4.33 -6.72 2.78
N MET A 237 -5.46 -6.71 3.47
CA MET A 237 -6.16 -7.91 3.91
C MET A 237 -7.56 -7.90 3.29
N GLY A 238 -7.88 -8.93 2.52
CA GLY A 238 -9.17 -9.04 1.84
C GLY A 238 -9.91 -10.31 2.25
N ALA A 239 -11.14 -10.18 2.72
CA ALA A 239 -12.05 -11.31 2.84
C ALA A 239 -12.62 -11.63 1.45
N VAL A 240 -12.32 -12.82 0.94
CA VAL A 240 -12.63 -13.22 -0.43
C VAL A 240 -13.33 -14.58 -0.43
N THR A 241 -14.36 -14.72 -1.25
CA THR A 241 -15.07 -15.99 -1.46
C THR A 241 -14.76 -16.52 -2.87
N GLN A 242 -14.26 -17.75 -2.95
CA GLN A 242 -13.92 -18.47 -4.18
C GLN A 242 -14.52 -19.87 -4.13
N ASP A 243 -15.30 -20.26 -5.14
CA ASP A 243 -15.94 -21.60 -5.20
C ASP A 243 -16.70 -21.97 -3.90
N GLU A 244 -17.42 -21.01 -3.30
CA GLU A 244 -18.12 -21.13 -2.01
C GLU A 244 -17.23 -21.20 -0.76
N GLU A 245 -15.91 -21.28 -0.92
CA GLU A 245 -14.94 -21.23 0.18
C GLU A 245 -14.61 -19.77 0.54
N LYS A 246 -14.78 -19.43 1.81
CA LYS A 246 -14.34 -18.14 2.36
C LYS A 246 -12.87 -18.24 2.76
N GLY A 247 -12.06 -17.31 2.27
CA GLY A 247 -10.66 -17.17 2.62
C GLY A 247 -10.31 -15.72 2.94
N VAL A 248 -9.14 -15.54 3.55
CA VAL A 248 -8.52 -14.22 3.67
C VAL A 248 -7.26 -14.21 2.85
N ILE A 249 -7.13 -13.21 2.00
CA ILE A 249 -5.93 -12.94 1.24
C ILE A 249 -5.17 -11.80 1.91
N THR A 250 -3.86 -11.98 2.07
CA THR A 250 -2.97 -10.94 2.60
C THR A 250 -1.86 -10.71 1.59
N PHE A 251 -1.59 -9.45 1.24
CA PHE A 251 -0.47 -9.11 0.38
C PHE A 251 0.15 -7.76 0.74
N TYR A 252 1.43 -7.65 0.39
CA TYR A 252 2.28 -6.50 0.65
C TYR A 252 2.42 -5.64 -0.60
N HIS A 253 2.46 -4.32 -0.42
CA HIS A 253 2.77 -3.37 -1.49
C HIS A 253 3.65 -2.22 -0.99
N PRO A 254 4.83 -1.98 -1.59
CA PRO A 254 5.68 -0.84 -1.22
C PRO A 254 5.03 0.47 -1.66
N ILE A 255 4.87 1.43 -0.74
CA ILE A 255 4.32 2.76 -1.06
C ILE A 255 5.46 3.76 -1.29
N GLY A 256 6.55 3.65 -0.51
CA GLY A 256 7.68 4.58 -0.54
C GLY A 256 7.38 5.86 0.24
N ALA A 257 7.87 6.99 -0.25
CA ALA A 257 7.74 8.26 0.46
C ALA A 257 6.30 8.80 0.43
N VAL A 258 5.80 9.27 1.57
CA VAL A 258 4.49 9.90 1.74
C VAL A 258 4.72 11.27 2.37
N GLY A 259 4.14 12.31 1.80
CA GLY A 259 4.27 13.68 2.30
C GLY A 259 2.94 14.42 2.35
N PRO A 260 2.97 15.74 2.58
CA PRO A 260 1.75 16.54 2.72
C PRO A 260 0.91 16.62 1.45
N GLN A 261 1.52 16.45 0.28
CA GLN A 261 0.81 16.47 -1.00
C GLN A 261 0.16 15.11 -1.28
N PRO A 262 -1.17 15.05 -1.51
CA PRO A 262 -1.85 13.80 -1.87
C PRO A 262 -1.27 13.19 -3.14
N ARG A 263 -0.91 11.91 -3.04
CA ARG A 263 -0.40 11.10 -4.17
C ARG A 263 -1.32 9.93 -4.44
N LYS A 264 -1.63 9.70 -5.71
CA LYS A 264 -2.45 8.58 -6.16
C LYS A 264 -1.64 7.28 -6.14
N ILE A 265 -2.18 6.24 -5.53
CA ILE A 265 -1.63 4.88 -5.48
C ILE A 265 -2.60 3.96 -6.21
N LYS A 266 -2.05 3.05 -7.02
CA LYS A 266 -2.78 1.96 -7.68
C LYS A 266 -2.09 0.65 -7.35
N ILE A 267 -2.83 -0.28 -6.75
CA ILE A 267 -2.34 -1.59 -6.37
C ILE A 267 -3.15 -2.63 -7.12
N ARG A 268 -2.48 -3.50 -7.87
CA ARG A 268 -3.11 -4.61 -8.60
C ARG A 268 -2.64 -5.93 -8.03
N LYS A 269 -3.56 -6.73 -7.50
CA LYS A 269 -3.31 -8.11 -7.08
C LYS A 269 -3.95 -9.06 -8.08
N THR A 270 -3.18 -9.98 -8.61
CA THR A 270 -3.64 -11.01 -9.56
C THR A 270 -3.58 -12.40 -8.93
N GLY A 271 -4.13 -13.39 -9.62
CA GLY A 271 -4.07 -14.81 -9.23
C GLY A 271 -5.26 -15.27 -8.41
N PHE A 272 -6.36 -14.51 -8.42
CA PHE A 272 -7.63 -15.01 -7.90
C PHE A 272 -8.21 -16.03 -8.87
N LYS A 273 -9.00 -16.97 -8.36
CA LYS A 273 -9.82 -17.82 -9.23
C LYS A 273 -10.87 -16.93 -9.94
N PRO A 274 -11.15 -17.17 -11.23
CA PRO A 274 -12.18 -16.44 -11.95
C PRO A 274 -13.52 -16.49 -11.21
N GLY A 275 -14.17 -15.33 -11.05
CA GLY A 275 -15.48 -15.24 -10.40
C GLY A 275 -15.43 -15.02 -8.90
N PHE A 276 -14.25 -14.76 -8.33
CA PHE A 276 -14.14 -14.40 -6.92
C PHE A 276 -15.01 -13.18 -6.55
N THR A 277 -15.44 -13.17 -5.30
CA THR A 277 -16.15 -12.04 -4.71
C THR A 277 -15.37 -11.49 -3.53
N ILE A 278 -15.42 -10.18 -3.35
CA ILE A 278 -14.73 -9.46 -2.29
C ILE A 278 -15.79 -9.04 -1.29
N GLU A 279 -15.67 -9.52 -0.05
CA GLU A 279 -16.59 -9.17 1.04
C GLU A 279 -16.11 -7.91 1.76
N ASP A 280 -14.82 -7.85 2.08
CA ASP A 280 -14.19 -6.74 2.79
C ASP A 280 -12.73 -6.58 2.37
N VAL A 281 -12.20 -5.35 2.40
CA VAL A 281 -10.79 -5.04 2.17
C VAL A 281 -10.32 -4.03 3.20
N GLN A 282 -9.36 -4.46 4.02
CA GLN A 282 -8.71 -3.65 5.03
C GLN A 282 -7.31 -3.26 4.53
N LEU A 283 -6.97 -1.98 4.68
CA LEU A 283 -5.71 -1.40 4.26
C LEU A 283 -4.96 -0.89 5.50
N HIS A 284 -3.85 -1.53 5.82
CA HIS A 284 -2.98 -1.18 6.94
C HIS A 284 -1.66 -0.60 6.40
N LEU A 285 -1.19 0.50 6.98
CA LEU A 285 0.07 1.13 6.58
C LEU A 285 1.12 0.91 7.65
N TYR A 286 2.35 0.64 7.24
CA TYR A 286 3.46 0.36 8.13
C TYR A 286 4.71 1.13 7.72
N VAL A 287 5.56 1.39 8.71
CA VAL A 287 6.91 1.91 8.55
C VAL A 287 7.80 1.17 9.53
N HIS A 288 8.89 0.57 9.03
CA HIS A 288 9.83 -0.19 9.86
C HIS A 288 9.13 -1.15 10.83
N GLY A 289 8.11 -1.87 10.33
CA GLY A 289 7.37 -2.83 11.14
C GLY A 289 6.30 -2.28 12.06
N LYS A 290 6.26 -0.97 12.27
CA LYS A 290 5.25 -0.32 13.11
C LYS A 290 4.09 0.18 12.25
N GLU A 291 2.88 -0.18 12.66
CA GLU A 291 1.68 0.25 11.98
C GLU A 291 1.41 1.73 12.24
N LEU A 292 1.03 2.46 11.19
CA LEU A 292 0.67 3.85 11.24
C LEU A 292 -0.85 4.01 11.24
N ALA A 293 -1.34 4.90 12.10
CA ALA A 293 -2.77 5.19 12.16
C ALA A 293 -3.22 5.90 10.88
N THR A 294 -4.40 5.54 10.38
CA THR A 294 -5.04 6.18 9.24
C THR A 294 -6.42 6.68 9.61
N ASN A 295 -7.09 7.43 8.73
CA ASN A 295 -8.52 7.73 8.85
C ASN A 295 -9.43 6.52 8.59
N LEU A 296 -8.89 5.41 8.09
CA LEU A 296 -9.62 4.16 7.87
C LEU A 296 -9.41 3.15 9.01
N SER A 297 -8.51 3.44 9.96
CA SER A 297 -8.25 2.54 11.10
C SER A 297 -9.50 2.36 11.96
N GLU A 298 -9.76 1.10 12.37
CA GLU A 298 -10.92 0.77 13.20
C GLU A 298 -10.83 1.46 14.58
N ARG A 299 -11.95 2.05 15.03
CA ARG A 299 -12.09 2.67 16.36
C ARG A 299 -11.03 3.74 16.68
N ALA A 300 -10.65 4.53 15.67
CA ALA A 300 -9.68 5.60 15.82
C ALA A 300 -10.18 6.73 16.76
N ILE A 301 -9.34 7.15 17.70
CA ILE A 301 -9.57 8.29 18.61
C ILE A 301 -8.34 9.20 18.56
N ASP A 302 -8.55 10.48 18.25
CA ASP A 302 -7.49 11.49 18.25
C ASP A 302 -7.12 11.90 19.68
N MET A 303 -5.82 11.99 19.95
CA MET A 303 -5.24 12.22 21.27
C MET A 303 -4.19 13.35 21.25
N THR A 304 -4.09 14.07 22.37
CA THR A 304 -2.96 14.97 22.63
C THR A 304 -1.71 14.17 23.04
N ARG A 305 -0.55 14.83 23.12
CA ARG A 305 0.71 14.19 23.55
C ARG A 305 0.62 13.67 24.98
N GLU A 306 -0.03 14.42 25.86
CA GLU A 306 -0.20 14.09 27.27
C GLU A 306 -1.11 12.88 27.43
N GLN A 307 -2.24 12.85 26.71
CA GLN A 307 -3.15 11.71 26.71
C GLN A 307 -2.47 10.44 26.17
N ALA A 308 -1.70 10.58 25.08
CA ALA A 308 -0.95 9.47 24.49
C ALA A 308 0.04 8.85 25.48
N ARG A 309 0.78 9.71 26.20
CA ARG A 309 1.74 9.30 27.23
C ARG A 309 1.06 8.64 28.42
N GLU A 310 -0.06 9.21 28.90
CA GLU A 310 -0.83 8.65 30.00
C GLU A 310 -1.37 7.26 29.66
N PHE A 311 -1.91 7.08 28.46
CA PHE A 311 -2.33 5.76 27.98
C PHE A 311 -1.18 4.74 27.98
N LEU A 312 -0.03 5.12 27.42
CA LEU A 312 1.16 4.27 27.38
C LEU A 312 1.67 3.90 28.78
N LEU A 313 1.70 4.87 29.70
CA LEU A 313 2.10 4.64 31.08
C LEU A 313 1.15 3.65 31.78
N LEU A 314 -0.17 3.82 31.61
CA LEU A 314 -1.16 2.92 32.20
C LEU A 314 -1.04 1.50 31.63
N SER A 315 -0.86 1.36 30.32
CA SER A 315 -0.59 0.07 29.69
C SER A 315 0.70 -0.56 30.23
N HIS A 316 1.78 0.20 30.29
CA HIS A 316 3.06 -0.28 30.80
C HIS A 316 2.99 -0.77 32.25
N LEU A 317 2.31 -0.03 33.13
CA LEU A 317 2.09 -0.43 34.54
C LEU A 317 1.20 -1.68 34.66
N ALA A 318 0.19 -1.80 33.80
CA ALA A 318 -0.68 -2.97 33.78
C ALA A 318 0.10 -4.23 33.37
N ASP A 319 0.96 -4.11 32.36
CA ASP A 319 1.76 -5.23 31.85
C ASP A 319 2.89 -5.65 32.82
N HIS A 320 3.33 -4.75 33.70
CA HIS A 320 4.49 -4.95 34.60
C HIS A 320 4.15 -4.69 36.07
N THR A 321 3.01 -5.20 36.55
CA THR A 321 2.49 -4.87 37.89
C THR A 321 3.45 -5.22 39.04
N LEU A 322 4.34 -6.20 38.86
CA LEU A 322 5.29 -6.66 39.90
C LEU A 322 6.73 -6.74 39.40
N ASP A 323 6.99 -6.29 38.18
CA ASP A 323 8.29 -6.42 37.55
C ASP A 323 9.16 -5.20 37.84
N THR A 324 10.47 -5.42 37.77
CA THR A 324 11.47 -4.34 37.76
C THR A 324 12.01 -4.24 36.35
N VAL A 325 11.78 -3.08 35.72
CA VAL A 325 12.08 -2.86 34.29
C VAL A 325 12.81 -1.52 34.14
N ASP A 326 13.82 -1.49 33.28
CA ASP A 326 14.53 -0.26 32.95
C ASP A 326 13.67 0.67 32.07
N PRO A 327 13.96 1.98 32.00
CA PRO A 327 13.23 2.88 31.11
C PRO A 327 13.38 2.47 29.64
N GLU A 328 12.30 2.59 28.88
CA GLU A 328 12.23 2.16 27.48
C GLU A 328 11.76 3.28 26.56
N ALA A 329 12.32 3.36 25.35
CA ALA A 329 11.87 4.28 24.33
C ALA A 329 10.66 3.73 23.56
N VAL A 330 9.64 4.56 23.33
CA VAL A 330 8.40 4.12 22.67
C VAL A 330 8.51 4.29 21.15
N TRP A 331 8.90 3.23 20.46
CA TRP A 331 9.10 3.21 19.00
C TRP A 331 7.81 3.29 18.17
N THR A 332 6.63 3.16 18.78
CA THR A 332 5.36 3.37 18.07
C THR A 332 5.04 4.87 17.88
N LEU A 333 5.65 5.74 18.70
CA LEU A 333 5.47 7.19 18.69
C LEU A 333 6.73 7.94 18.23
N VAL A 334 7.35 7.41 17.18
CA VAL A 334 8.62 7.91 16.66
C VAL A 334 8.54 9.39 16.26
N PRO A 335 9.57 10.19 16.58
CA PRO A 335 9.72 11.57 16.15
C PRO A 335 9.54 11.77 14.63
N ALA A 336 8.99 12.92 14.25
CA ALA A 336 8.77 13.27 12.85
C ALA A 336 10.07 13.26 12.01
N THR A 337 11.18 13.64 12.62
CA THR A 337 12.52 13.64 11.99
C THR A 337 12.99 12.25 11.60
N LEU A 338 12.66 11.22 12.40
CA LEU A 338 13.00 9.83 12.12
C LEU A 338 12.07 9.22 11.07
N LEU A 339 10.77 9.53 11.12
CA LEU A 339 9.83 9.10 10.07
C LEU A 339 10.22 9.65 8.68
N ALA A 340 10.72 10.88 8.63
CA ALA A 340 11.14 11.53 7.40
C ALA A 340 12.48 11.02 6.84
N ALA A 341 13.27 10.30 7.64
CA ALA A 341 14.59 9.82 7.26
C ALA A 341 14.52 8.50 6.50
N LYS A 342 15.36 8.37 5.47
CA LYS A 342 15.43 7.15 4.64
C LYS A 342 16.21 6.02 5.28
N ASP A 343 17.20 6.36 6.10
CA ASP A 343 18.10 5.43 6.77
C ASP A 343 18.51 5.98 8.15
N GLY A 344 19.07 5.09 8.97
CA GLY A 344 19.52 5.40 10.32
C GLY A 344 20.95 5.92 10.42
N ALA A 345 21.69 6.12 9.31
CA ALA A 345 23.11 6.45 9.38
C ALA A 345 23.35 7.80 10.08
N SER A 346 22.49 8.78 9.81
CA SER A 346 22.50 10.10 10.45
C SER A 346 22.01 10.12 11.91
N PHE A 347 21.54 8.97 12.41
CA PHE A 347 21.01 8.78 13.75
C PHE A 347 21.78 7.72 14.55
N ASN A 348 22.89 7.21 14.01
CA ASN A 348 23.72 6.19 14.65
C ASN A 348 24.63 6.77 15.72
N TYR A 349 24.00 7.30 16.76
CA TYR A 349 24.65 7.88 17.93
C TYR A 349 24.05 7.21 19.16
N PRO A 350 24.83 6.44 19.93
CA PRO A 350 24.36 5.95 21.21
C PRO A 350 24.21 7.13 22.17
N VAL A 351 23.02 7.27 22.74
CA VAL A 351 22.64 8.37 23.61
C VAL A 351 22.18 7.82 24.95
N ILE A 352 22.61 8.45 26.04
CA ILE A 352 22.17 8.14 27.39
C ILE A 352 21.10 9.16 27.80
N VAL A 353 19.93 8.67 28.18
CA VAL A 353 18.76 9.48 28.51
C VAL A 353 18.39 9.23 29.96
N ASN A 354 18.23 10.32 30.72
CA ASN A 354 17.61 10.26 32.03
C ASN A 354 16.12 10.60 31.88
N VAL A 355 15.27 9.76 32.44
CA VAL A 355 13.83 9.83 32.34
C VAL A 355 13.25 9.95 33.74
N ASP A 356 12.23 10.77 33.93
CA ASP A 356 11.50 10.87 35.21
C ASP A 356 10.48 9.74 35.39
N SER A 357 9.82 9.70 36.55
CA SER A 357 8.78 8.70 36.85
C SER A 357 7.55 8.79 35.94
N ASP A 358 7.37 9.88 35.20
CA ASP A 358 6.24 10.08 34.29
C ASP A 358 6.64 9.78 32.83
N GLY A 359 7.87 9.31 32.58
CA GLY A 359 8.37 9.02 31.24
C GLY A 359 8.87 10.26 30.46
N SER A 360 9.09 11.39 31.13
CA SER A 360 9.59 12.62 30.51
C SER A 360 11.12 12.68 30.54
N VAL A 361 11.72 13.22 29.48
CA VAL A 361 13.19 13.36 29.37
C VAL A 361 13.69 14.49 30.27
N ILE A 362 14.59 14.16 31.20
CA ILE A 362 15.27 15.09 32.12
C ILE A 362 16.58 15.62 31.50
N SER A 363 17.35 14.76 30.85
CA SER A 363 18.64 15.14 30.25
C SER A 363 19.12 14.11 29.25
N ILE A 364 19.94 14.54 28.30
CA ILE A 364 20.51 13.71 27.24
C ILE A 364 22.04 13.87 27.27
N HIS A 365 22.76 12.76 27.17
CA HIS A 365 24.22 12.71 27.27
C HIS A 365 24.81 11.79 26.18
N ASP A 366 26.02 12.09 25.72
CA ASP A 366 26.80 11.22 24.82
C ASP A 366 27.61 10.14 25.58
N SER A 367 27.72 10.26 26.92
CA SER A 367 28.44 9.31 27.77
C SER A 367 27.69 8.97 29.06
N GLU A 368 27.90 7.75 29.56
CA GLU A 368 27.29 7.28 30.81
C GLU A 368 27.89 7.99 32.04
N THR A 369 29.17 8.35 31.97
CA THR A 369 29.86 9.08 33.05
C THR A 369 29.21 10.44 33.30
N ASP A 370 28.93 11.19 32.23
CA ASP A 370 28.30 12.52 32.33
C ASP A 370 26.84 12.42 32.82
N ALA A 371 26.11 11.41 32.32
CA ALA A 371 24.75 11.13 32.76
C ALA A 371 24.66 10.82 34.27
N ARG A 372 25.58 9.99 34.78
CA ARG A 372 25.66 9.64 36.20
C ARG A 372 26.07 10.83 37.06
N ALA A 373 27.02 11.63 36.61
CA ALA A 373 27.44 12.84 37.32
C ALA A 373 26.27 13.84 37.48
N TYR A 374 25.48 14.03 36.42
CA TYR A 374 24.32 14.91 36.43
C TYR A 374 23.19 14.40 37.36
N LEU A 375 22.89 13.10 37.34
CA LEU A 375 21.91 12.54 38.28
C LEU A 375 22.35 12.68 39.74
N ALA A 376 23.63 12.45 40.04
CA ALA A 376 24.16 12.64 41.38
C ALA A 376 24.01 14.10 41.85
N GLU A 377 24.18 15.07 40.96
CA GLU A 377 23.94 16.49 41.26
C GLU A 377 22.47 16.78 41.59
N ILE A 378 21.53 16.24 40.80
CA ILE A 378 20.09 16.38 41.06
C ILE A 378 19.70 15.76 42.41
N HIS A 379 20.19 14.55 42.70
CA HIS A 379 19.90 13.88 43.98
C HIS A 379 20.49 14.65 45.18
N ASN A 380 21.71 15.16 45.06
CA ASN A 380 22.30 15.99 46.11
C ASN A 380 21.52 17.30 46.31
N ALA A 381 21.01 17.91 45.23
CA ALA A 381 20.22 19.13 45.29
C ALA A 381 18.83 18.90 45.93
N SER A 382 18.19 17.75 45.69
CA SER A 382 16.91 17.41 46.32
C SER A 382 17.05 17.10 47.82
N ASP A 383 18.13 16.43 48.22
CA ASP A 383 18.49 16.18 49.63
C ASP A 383 18.79 17.46 50.42
N LEU A 384 19.40 18.46 49.77
CA LEU A 384 19.64 19.76 50.39
C LEU A 384 18.33 20.55 50.57
N ARG A 385 17.36 20.41 49.66
CA ARG A 385 16.04 21.04 49.78
C ARG A 385 15.17 20.38 50.84
N SER A 386 15.23 19.06 51.00
CA SER A 386 14.47 18.36 52.06
C SER A 386 14.96 18.70 53.47
N LYS A 387 16.24 19.08 53.61
CA LYS A 387 16.84 19.55 54.87
C LYS A 387 16.59 21.03 55.16
N ALA A 388 16.12 21.80 54.18
CA ALA A 388 15.82 23.22 54.34
C ALA A 388 14.35 23.43 54.76
N THR A 389 14.15 23.91 55.98
CA THR A 389 12.89 24.39 56.60
C THR A 389 12.11 23.38 57.47
N PRO A 390 12.59 23.10 58.70
CA PRO A 390 11.74 22.52 59.73
C PRO A 390 10.70 23.57 60.16
N GLY A 391 9.43 23.36 59.82
CA GLY A 391 8.32 24.19 60.34
C GLY A 391 7.21 24.58 59.38
N LYS A 392 7.28 24.25 58.08
CA LYS A 392 6.13 24.39 57.17
C LYS A 392 5.31 23.09 57.17
N THR A 393 4.06 23.22 57.61
CA THR A 393 3.03 22.18 57.65
C THR A 393 3.00 21.37 56.35
N ALA A 394 2.92 20.04 56.51
CA ALA A 394 2.92 19.00 55.48
C ALA A 394 1.73 19.07 54.52
N GLY A 395 1.57 20.19 53.81
CA GLY A 395 0.86 20.23 52.55
C GLY A 395 1.73 19.54 51.49
N SER A 396 1.46 18.26 51.27
CA SER A 396 1.78 17.49 50.06
C SER A 396 3.20 17.72 49.48
N LEU A 397 4.21 17.06 50.07
CA LEU A 397 5.57 16.96 49.51
C LEU A 397 5.58 16.48 48.05
N SER A 398 4.58 15.68 47.65
CA SER A 398 4.39 15.23 46.26
C SER A 398 4.00 16.36 45.30
N GLU A 399 3.30 17.39 45.78
CA GLU A 399 2.92 18.56 44.97
C GLU A 399 4.11 19.51 44.76
N ALA A 400 4.99 19.64 45.76
CA ALA A 400 6.22 20.44 45.68
C ALA A 400 7.29 19.83 44.76
N VAL A 401 7.44 18.49 44.74
CA VAL A 401 8.34 17.80 43.81
C VAL A 401 7.82 17.89 42.37
N ARG A 402 6.51 17.75 42.16
CA ARG A 402 5.88 17.92 40.83
C ARG A 402 5.99 19.34 40.27
N THR A 403 5.89 20.37 41.11
CA THR A 403 6.07 21.77 40.67
C THR A 403 7.55 22.11 40.43
N ALA A 404 8.47 21.59 41.25
CA ALA A 404 9.90 21.88 41.09
C ALA A 404 10.55 21.25 39.85
N SER A 405 10.04 20.10 39.36
CA SER A 405 10.58 19.45 38.17
C SER A 405 10.21 20.17 36.86
N ARG A 406 9.11 20.93 36.84
CA ARG A 406 8.61 21.59 35.61
C ARG A 406 9.36 22.85 35.19
N ASP A 407 10.00 23.56 36.12
CA ASP A 407 10.57 24.89 35.86
C ASP A 407 12.10 24.90 35.70
N VAL A 408 12.78 23.76 35.82
CA VAL A 408 14.22 23.69 35.51
C VAL A 408 14.37 23.68 33.99
N PRO A 409 14.99 24.70 33.37
CA PRO A 409 15.23 24.68 31.93
C PRO A 409 16.10 23.48 31.62
N VAL A 410 15.50 22.51 30.94
CA VAL A 410 16.13 21.27 30.55
C VAL A 410 17.34 21.63 29.68
N THR A 411 18.55 21.55 30.25
CA THR A 411 19.80 21.79 29.51
C THR A 411 20.14 20.47 28.84
N ILE A 412 19.52 20.26 27.68
CA ILE A 412 19.32 18.93 27.11
C ILE A 412 20.59 18.37 26.46
N ASP A 413 21.53 19.18 26.00
CA ASP A 413 22.86 18.71 25.59
C ASP A 413 23.92 19.56 26.30
N GLN A 414 24.57 18.98 27.30
CA GLN A 414 25.59 19.67 28.10
C GLN A 414 26.99 19.53 27.48
N THR A 415 27.20 18.57 26.58
CA THR A 415 28.51 18.32 25.99
C THR A 415 28.68 18.98 24.62
N GLY A 416 27.58 19.28 23.93
CA GLY A 416 27.58 19.93 22.60
C GLY A 416 28.13 19.03 21.50
N ARG A 417 28.16 17.72 21.73
CA ARG A 417 28.77 16.72 20.84
C ARG A 417 27.75 15.97 20.01
N LEU A 418 26.48 15.99 20.39
CA LEU A 418 25.43 15.32 19.64
C LEU A 418 24.96 16.23 18.49
N PRO A 419 24.71 15.67 17.30
CA PRO A 419 24.12 16.45 16.21
C PRO A 419 22.76 17.04 16.59
N ASP A 420 22.47 18.27 16.16
CA ASP A 420 21.22 18.98 16.48
C ASP A 420 19.96 18.16 16.12
N ASN A 421 19.99 17.42 15.00
CA ASN A 421 18.88 16.58 14.56
C ASN A 421 18.63 15.39 15.51
N VAL A 422 19.69 14.82 16.11
CA VAL A 422 19.59 13.73 17.09
C VAL A 422 18.99 14.28 18.38
N VAL A 423 19.49 15.42 18.86
CA VAL A 423 18.97 16.07 20.07
C VAL A 423 17.50 16.45 19.89
N ALA A 424 17.13 17.04 18.76
CA ALA A 424 15.75 17.40 18.44
C ALA A 424 14.83 16.17 18.41
N ALA A 425 15.26 15.07 17.77
CA ALA A 425 14.51 13.82 17.73
C ALA A 425 14.28 13.25 19.15
N MET A 426 15.34 13.18 19.97
CA MET A 426 15.23 12.65 21.33
C MET A 426 14.31 13.47 22.23
N ARG A 427 14.22 14.80 22.04
CA ARG A 427 13.27 15.66 22.78
C ARG A 427 11.81 15.36 22.43
N GLU A 428 11.55 14.95 21.20
CA GLU A 428 10.22 14.57 20.75
C GLU A 428 9.85 13.15 21.15
N MET A 429 10.83 12.29 21.39
CA MET A 429 10.62 10.91 21.77
C MET A 429 9.86 10.80 23.09
N ILE A 430 9.04 9.76 23.20
CA ILE A 430 8.30 9.43 24.41
C ILE A 430 8.99 8.21 25.03
N PHE A 431 9.15 8.23 26.35
CA PHE A 431 9.74 7.15 27.11
C PHE A 431 8.71 6.60 28.10
N LEU A 432 8.86 5.32 28.41
CA LEU A 432 8.27 4.69 29.58
C LEU A 432 9.27 4.82 30.74
N PRO A 433 8.81 5.11 31.96
CA PRO A 433 9.69 5.22 33.12
C PRO A 433 10.29 3.87 33.51
N ALA A 434 11.32 3.88 34.37
CA ALA A 434 11.72 2.65 35.05
C ALA A 434 10.61 2.21 36.01
N LEU A 435 10.48 0.91 36.23
CA LEU A 435 9.63 0.34 37.27
C LEU A 435 10.48 -0.40 38.27
N GLU A 436 10.18 -0.25 39.57
CA GLU A 436 10.66 -1.13 40.63
C GLU A 436 9.45 -1.76 41.32
N LEU A 437 9.26 -3.07 41.11
CA LEU A 437 8.09 -3.81 41.60
C LEU A 437 6.76 -3.13 41.22
N GLY A 438 6.66 -2.70 39.95
CA GLY A 438 5.49 -2.01 39.40
C GLY A 438 5.31 -0.55 39.83
N VAL A 439 6.26 0.02 40.59
CA VAL A 439 6.23 1.44 40.97
C VAL A 439 7.09 2.26 40.01
N PRO A 440 6.55 3.30 39.34
CA PRO A 440 7.32 4.10 38.42
C PRO A 440 8.33 5.00 39.14
N LEU A 441 9.57 4.97 38.66
CA LEU A 441 10.70 5.71 39.22
C LEU A 441 11.53 6.36 38.10
N PRO A 442 12.29 7.43 38.42
CA PRO A 442 13.28 7.95 37.49
C PRO A 442 14.34 6.90 37.17
N GLY A 443 14.83 6.89 35.94
CA GLY A 443 15.87 5.96 35.51
C GLY A 443 16.72 6.47 34.36
N THR A 444 17.74 5.70 34.03
CA THR A 444 18.65 5.98 32.91
C THR A 444 18.54 4.86 31.89
N THR A 445 18.46 5.21 30.61
CA THR A 445 18.44 4.23 29.52
C THR A 445 19.38 4.65 28.38
N ARG A 446 19.91 3.67 27.66
CA ARG A 446 20.75 3.87 26.48
C ARG A 446 19.92 3.61 25.24
N VAL A 447 19.85 4.59 24.35
CA VAL A 447 19.09 4.50 23.10
C VAL A 447 20.01 4.82 21.94
N ASN A 448 19.87 4.07 20.84
CA ASN A 448 20.40 4.49 19.56
C ASN A 448 19.24 4.67 18.58
N LEU A 449 19.03 5.90 18.09
CA LEU A 449 17.92 6.20 17.20
C LEU A 449 18.01 5.46 15.85
N ALA A 450 19.20 4.98 15.47
CA ALA A 450 19.35 4.11 14.31
C ALA A 450 18.64 2.75 14.46
N ASP A 451 18.32 2.34 15.68
CA ASP A 451 17.67 1.05 15.95
C ASP A 451 16.23 1.01 15.43
N PHE A 452 15.59 2.17 15.25
CA PHE A 452 14.29 2.30 14.58
C PHE A 452 14.29 1.75 13.14
N PHE A 453 15.43 1.77 12.46
CA PHE A 453 15.52 1.38 11.04
C PHE A 453 15.86 -0.11 10.84
N ARG A 454 16.01 -0.86 11.93
CA ARG A 454 16.51 -2.24 11.88
C ARG A 454 15.54 -3.25 11.31
#